data_AF-A0A7S0DHW6-F1
#
_entry.id   AF-A0A7S0DHW6-F1
#
_cell.length_a   1.000
_cell.length_b   1.000
_cell.length_c   1.000
_cell.angle_alpha   90.00
_cell.angle_beta   90.00
_cell.angle_gamma   90.00
#
_symmetry.space_group_name_H-M   'P 1'
#
loop_
_entity.id
_entity.type
_entity.pdbx_description
1 polymer ?
#
loop_
_entity_poly.entity_id
_entity_poly.type
_entity_poly.pdbx_seq_one_letter_code
_entity_poly.pdbx_strand_id
1 'polypeptide(L)'
;GNLGARTAEVDVWLSRASGKERVLGPVVPMASIRRPKTTQAVDRAQVLQDKAVKWARLNQKRYGEKRKFGYVEIQKEDMPAEHLRKIVKDHGDMSNRKFRHDKRVYLGALKYVPHAVLKLLENVPMPWEQIRNVKILYHVTGAITFVNEIPWVIEPVFISQWSTMWIMMRREKRDRHHFKRMRFPPFDDEEPPLDYGENILDVEPMLEPIQMDLDEDEDAAVYEWFYDHRPLQYTKLVKGPSYRQWRLTIPILSTLHRLAGQLLSNLTDENYFYLFDLPAFCTAKALNMAIPGGPKFEPLFRDLEDDDEDWNDFNDINKIIIRQQIRTEYKIAFPYLYNSRPRKVKSSVYHHPILCYIKPEDPDLPAYYFDPVLNPIPH
;
A
#
# COMPACT_ATOMS: atom_id res chain seq x y z
N GLY A 1 -9.84 5.97 26.43
CA GLY A 1 -9.22 5.69 27.73
C GLY A 1 -7.89 4.99 27.50
N ASN A 2 -6.80 5.56 28.00
CA ASN A 2 -5.41 5.16 27.78
C ASN A 2 -5.14 3.66 28.00
N LEU A 3 -4.53 3.01 27.01
CA LEU A 3 -3.89 1.69 27.14
C LEU A 3 -2.43 1.92 27.53
N GLY A 4 -2.07 1.56 28.76
CA GLY A 4 -0.72 1.66 29.29
C GLY A 4 0.22 0.63 28.65
N ALA A 5 1.15 1.10 27.84
CA ALA A 5 2.48 0.50 27.77
C ALA A 5 3.21 0.81 29.09
N ARG A 6 3.80 -0.18 29.75
CA ARG A 6 4.50 0.07 31.01
C ARG A 6 5.83 0.80 30.77
N THR A 7 5.86 2.06 31.17
CA THR A 7 6.87 2.53 32.14
C THR A 7 6.48 2.01 33.52
N ALA A 8 7.44 1.49 34.28
CA ALA A 8 7.24 0.91 35.60
C ALA A 8 6.77 1.97 36.64
N GLU A 9 5.95 1.50 37.58
CA GLU A 9 5.29 2.25 38.65
C GLU A 9 6.27 2.89 39.63
N VAL A 10 5.89 4.07 40.13
CA VAL A 10 6.56 4.78 41.22
C VAL A 10 5.68 4.66 42.46
N ASP A 11 6.23 4.05 43.51
CA ASP A 11 5.66 4.02 44.85
C ASP A 11 5.47 5.43 45.41
N VAL A 12 4.24 5.75 45.81
CA VAL A 12 3.89 6.99 46.49
C VAL A 12 4.03 6.78 48.00
N TRP A 13 5.15 7.24 48.56
CA TRP A 13 5.25 7.55 49.98
C TRP A 13 4.92 9.01 50.23
N LEU A 14 3.83 9.22 50.97
CA LEU A 14 3.48 10.47 51.62
C LEU A 14 4.62 10.93 52.56
N SER A 15 5.12 12.15 52.34
CA SER A 15 5.68 12.92 53.45
C SER A 15 5.26 14.38 53.35
N ARG A 16 4.57 14.81 54.40
CA ARG A 16 4.01 16.14 54.64
C ARG A 16 5.10 17.20 54.58
N ALA A 17 4.98 18.16 53.67
CA ALA A 17 5.72 19.41 53.75
C ALA A 17 5.12 20.29 54.85
N SER A 18 5.75 20.31 56.02
CA SER A 18 5.49 21.33 57.03
C SER A 18 6.15 22.63 56.59
N GLY A 19 5.34 23.67 56.44
CA GLY A 19 5.82 25.04 56.32
C GLY A 19 6.57 25.41 57.61
N LYS A 20 7.81 25.86 57.47
CA LYS A 20 8.49 26.63 58.50
C LYS A 20 8.89 27.97 57.93
N GLU A 21 8.26 28.98 58.53
CA GLU A 21 8.48 30.39 58.37
C GLU A 21 9.96 30.77 58.54
N ARG A 22 10.37 31.78 57.77
CA ARG A 22 11.64 32.48 57.97
C ARG A 22 11.55 33.27 59.27
N VAL A 23 12.12 32.73 60.34
CA VAL A 23 12.38 33.49 61.57
C VAL A 23 13.68 34.27 61.38
N LEU A 24 13.56 35.60 61.39
CA LEU A 24 14.67 36.54 61.52
C LEU A 24 15.21 36.45 62.96
N GLY A 25 16.44 35.92 63.11
CA GLY A 25 17.21 35.92 64.36
C GLY A 25 18.22 37.08 64.43
N PRO A 26 18.75 37.40 65.62
CA PRO A 26 19.05 38.78 66.02
C PRO A 26 20.36 39.34 65.46
N VAL A 27 20.35 40.67 65.30
CA VAL A 27 21.53 41.50 65.04
C VAL A 27 22.44 41.45 66.28
N VAL A 28 23.67 40.97 66.12
CA VAL A 28 24.74 40.97 67.13
C VAL A 28 25.80 42.02 66.71
N PRO A 29 26.31 42.84 67.63
CA PRO A 29 26.98 44.10 67.32
C PRO A 29 28.38 43.93 66.70
N MET A 30 28.76 44.93 65.92
CA MET A 30 30.10 45.13 65.35
C MET A 30 31.18 45.04 66.44
N ALA A 31 31.92 43.93 66.45
CA ALA A 31 33.20 43.83 67.11
C ALA A 31 34.33 44.04 66.09
N SER A 32 35.32 44.80 66.52
CA SER A 32 36.46 45.34 65.78
C SER A 32 37.07 44.41 64.70
N ILE A 33 37.16 44.94 63.48
CA ILE A 33 37.87 44.37 62.34
C ILE A 33 39.37 44.26 62.68
N ARG A 34 39.83 43.06 63.05
CA ARG A 34 41.22 42.65 62.80
C ARG A 34 41.24 41.90 61.47
N ARG A 35 41.82 42.52 60.44
CA ARG A 35 42.04 41.88 59.12
C ARG A 35 43.02 40.70 59.27
N PRO A 36 42.64 39.45 58.97
CA PRO A 36 43.60 38.45 58.57
C PRO A 36 44.03 38.75 57.13
N LYS A 37 45.34 38.78 56.92
CA LYS A 37 46.01 39.05 55.66
C LYS A 37 45.74 37.91 54.66
N THR A 38 45.29 38.27 53.46
CA THR A 38 45.55 37.64 52.14
C THR A 38 45.30 36.14 51.87
N THR A 39 45.02 35.27 52.85
CA THR A 39 44.79 33.83 52.60
C THR A 39 43.32 33.44 52.40
N GLN A 40 42.36 34.18 52.96
CA GLN A 40 40.92 33.89 52.80
C GLN A 40 40.33 34.29 51.43
N ALA A 41 40.99 35.17 50.68
CA ALA A 41 40.54 35.61 49.37
C ALA A 41 40.76 34.55 48.27
N VAL A 42 41.85 33.77 48.41
CA VAL A 42 42.21 32.69 47.48
C VAL A 42 41.24 31.52 47.61
N ASP A 43 40.86 31.18 48.84
CA ASP A 43 39.91 30.11 49.16
C ASP A 43 38.49 30.45 48.65
N ARG A 44 38.09 31.72 48.79
CA ARG A 44 36.80 32.22 48.29
C ARG A 44 36.74 32.28 46.76
N ALA A 45 37.85 32.57 46.10
CA ALA A 45 37.97 32.57 44.64
C ALA A 45 37.89 31.15 44.07
N GLN A 46 38.53 30.17 44.71
CA GLN A 46 38.44 28.75 44.33
C GLN A 46 37.02 28.21 44.50
N VAL A 47 36.34 28.51 45.62
CA VAL A 47 34.93 28.14 45.83
C VAL A 47 34.00 28.77 44.80
N LEU A 48 34.28 30.01 44.36
CA LEU A 48 33.50 30.69 43.32
C LEU A 48 33.70 30.05 41.95
N GLN A 49 34.95 29.67 41.62
CA GLN A 49 35.30 28.96 40.39
C GLN A 49 34.59 27.61 40.31
N ASP A 50 34.61 26.84 41.40
CA ASP A 50 33.90 25.56 41.51
C ASP A 50 32.40 25.72 41.34
N LYS A 51 31.83 26.79 41.90
CA LYS A 51 30.41 27.11 41.74
C LYS A 51 30.08 27.51 40.30
N ALA A 52 30.95 28.26 39.63
CA ALA A 52 30.80 28.65 38.23
C ALA A 52 30.89 27.43 37.30
N VAL A 53 31.83 26.51 37.54
CA VAL A 53 31.95 25.25 36.78
C VAL A 53 30.73 24.35 37.00
N LYS A 54 30.27 24.21 38.24
CA LYS A 54 29.04 23.47 38.56
C LYS A 54 27.82 24.10 37.89
N TRP A 55 27.72 25.43 37.88
CA TRP A 55 26.64 26.17 37.22
C TRP A 55 26.69 26.00 35.70
N ALA A 56 27.85 26.11 35.08
CA ALA A 56 28.04 25.88 33.64
C ALA A 56 27.65 24.45 33.25
N ARG A 57 28.09 23.44 34.02
CA ARG A 57 27.73 22.02 33.81
C ARG A 57 26.23 21.79 33.97
N LEU A 58 25.60 22.46 34.92
CA LEU A 58 24.16 22.39 35.16
C LEU A 58 23.38 23.03 34.01
N ASN A 59 23.81 24.21 33.52
CA ASN A 59 23.18 24.89 32.40
C ASN A 59 23.34 24.10 31.09
N GLN A 60 24.51 23.54 30.83
CA GLN A 60 24.76 22.70 29.65
C GLN A 60 23.89 21.44 29.66
N LYS A 61 23.67 20.83 30.83
CA LYS A 61 22.74 19.70 30.97
C LYS A 61 21.27 20.11 30.90
N ARG A 62 20.91 21.28 31.45
CA ARG A 62 19.52 21.77 31.53
C ARG A 62 19.01 22.26 30.18
N TYR A 63 19.84 22.97 29.42
CA TYR A 63 19.50 23.57 28.12
C TYR A 63 20.14 22.81 26.94
N GLY A 64 20.52 21.55 27.14
CA GLY A 64 20.98 20.69 26.05
C GLY A 64 19.88 20.43 25.02
N GLU A 65 20.26 20.14 23.78
CA GLU A 65 19.31 20.03 22.66
C GLU A 65 18.23 18.97 22.89
N LYS A 66 18.57 17.89 23.60
CA LYS A 66 17.63 16.81 23.99
C LYS A 66 16.51 17.26 24.93
N ARG A 67 16.65 18.43 25.57
CA ARG A 67 15.68 19.01 26.51
C ARG A 67 14.95 20.21 25.93
N LYS A 68 15.21 20.56 24.66
CA LYS A 68 14.43 21.58 23.96
C LYS A 68 12.97 21.10 23.87
N PHE A 69 12.03 22.02 24.08
CA PHE A 69 10.61 21.74 23.86
C PHE A 69 10.40 21.37 22.39
N GLY A 70 9.76 20.22 22.14
CA GLY A 70 9.64 19.66 20.78
C GLY A 70 10.81 18.79 20.33
N TYR A 71 11.76 18.45 21.22
CA TYR A 71 12.76 17.44 20.90
C TYR A 71 12.10 16.08 20.70
N VAL A 72 12.26 15.52 19.50
CA VAL A 72 11.83 14.17 19.17
C VAL A 72 12.99 13.23 19.47
N GLU A 73 12.73 12.19 20.27
CA GLU A 73 13.72 11.15 20.51
C GLU A 73 14.13 10.45 19.22
N ILE A 74 15.31 9.83 19.26
CA ILE A 74 15.86 9.11 18.12
C ILE A 74 14.88 8.00 17.73
N GLN A 75 14.65 7.86 16.42
CA GLN A 75 13.81 6.81 15.87
C GLN A 75 14.32 5.44 16.32
N LYS A 76 13.40 4.53 16.66
CA LYS A 76 13.78 3.15 16.99
C LYS A 76 14.45 2.51 15.77
N GLU A 77 15.66 2.01 15.98
CA GLU A 77 16.41 1.28 14.97
C GLU A 77 15.92 -0.16 14.86
N ASP A 78 16.23 -0.80 13.73
CA ASP A 78 15.87 -2.17 13.46
C ASP A 78 16.67 -3.12 14.38
N MET A 79 15.97 -4.03 15.04
CA MET A 79 16.58 -5.05 15.90
C MET A 79 17.05 -6.26 15.05
N PRO A 80 18.06 -7.02 15.50
CA PRO A 80 18.51 -8.23 14.80
C PRO A 80 17.38 -9.26 14.66
N ALA A 81 17.27 -9.91 13.50
CA ALA A 81 16.21 -10.89 13.22
C ALA A 81 16.22 -12.09 14.19
N GLU A 82 17.40 -12.50 14.67
CA GLU A 82 17.58 -13.58 15.65
C GLU A 82 16.88 -13.30 16.98
N HIS A 83 16.78 -12.02 17.37
CA HIS A 83 16.14 -11.64 18.63
C HIS A 83 14.67 -12.08 18.64
N LEU A 84 13.93 -11.82 17.56
CA LEU A 84 12.55 -12.24 17.44
C LEU A 84 12.43 -13.77 17.35
N ARG A 85 13.26 -14.42 16.52
CA ARG A 85 13.25 -15.88 16.36
C ARG A 85 13.44 -16.59 17.71
N LYS A 86 14.40 -16.10 18.51
CA LYS A 86 14.66 -16.62 19.85
C LYS A 86 13.47 -16.40 20.80
N ILE A 87 12.86 -15.21 20.80
CA ILE A 87 11.68 -14.94 21.63
C ILE A 87 10.54 -15.91 21.31
N VAL A 88 10.23 -16.11 20.03
CA VAL A 88 9.15 -17.01 19.60
C VAL A 88 9.47 -18.46 19.98
N LYS A 89 10.72 -18.90 19.78
CA LYS A 89 11.17 -20.25 20.16
C LYS A 89 11.14 -20.48 21.67
N ASP A 90 11.56 -19.50 22.46
CA ASP A 90 11.56 -19.58 23.93
C ASP A 90 10.13 -19.62 24.52
N HIS A 91 9.17 -18.91 23.90
CA HIS A 91 7.76 -18.90 24.34
C HIS A 91 7.00 -20.16 23.91
N GLY A 92 7.30 -20.69 22.71
CA GLY A 92 6.76 -21.94 22.20
C GLY A 92 5.23 -22.01 22.28
N ASP A 93 4.71 -23.06 22.89
CA ASP A 93 3.29 -23.33 23.11
C ASP A 93 2.73 -22.70 24.41
N MET A 94 3.52 -21.88 25.11
CA MET A 94 3.16 -21.28 26.40
C MET A 94 2.81 -22.29 27.51
N SER A 95 3.25 -23.55 27.41
CA SER A 95 3.08 -24.57 28.47
C SER A 95 3.93 -24.25 29.70
N ASN A 96 5.11 -23.64 29.50
CA ASN A 96 6.07 -23.35 30.56
C ASN A 96 5.55 -22.30 31.56
N ARG A 97 5.66 -22.61 32.87
CA ARG A 97 5.24 -21.74 33.97
C ARG A 97 5.99 -20.39 33.99
N LYS A 98 7.20 -20.33 33.43
CA LYS A 98 8.02 -19.10 33.34
C LYS A 98 7.27 -17.94 32.68
N PHE A 99 6.48 -18.22 31.63
CA PHE A 99 5.79 -17.21 30.83
C PHE A 99 4.31 -17.03 31.21
N ARG A 100 3.93 -17.37 32.45
CA ARG A 100 2.54 -17.27 32.94
C ARG A 100 1.98 -15.84 32.82
N HIS A 101 2.81 -14.82 33.05
CA HIS A 101 2.39 -13.42 33.01
C HIS A 101 2.04 -12.96 31.59
N ASP A 102 2.69 -13.54 30.57
CA ASP A 102 2.54 -13.14 29.17
C ASP A 102 1.31 -13.77 28.50
N LYS A 103 0.75 -14.86 29.05
CA LYS A 103 -0.48 -15.51 28.54
C LYS A 103 -1.64 -14.53 28.34
N ARG A 104 -1.80 -13.57 29.25
CA ARG A 104 -2.84 -12.53 29.14
C ARG A 104 -2.63 -11.63 27.92
N VAL A 105 -1.38 -11.35 27.58
CA VAL A 105 -1.02 -10.51 26.44
C VAL A 105 -1.31 -11.23 25.12
N TYR A 106 -0.98 -12.52 25.02
CA TYR A 106 -1.32 -13.36 23.86
C TYR A 106 -2.83 -13.39 23.59
N LEU A 107 -3.65 -13.58 24.63
CA LEU A 107 -5.11 -13.51 24.50
C LEU A 107 -5.59 -12.11 24.06
N GLY A 108 -4.96 -11.05 24.56
CA GLY A 108 -5.27 -9.68 24.14
C GLY A 108 -4.88 -9.40 22.68
N ALA A 109 -3.80 -10.04 22.20
CA ALA A 109 -3.31 -9.88 20.84
C ALA A 109 -4.23 -10.50 19.78
N LEU A 110 -5.04 -11.49 20.16
CA LEU A 110 -6.03 -12.14 19.27
C LEU A 110 -6.94 -11.12 18.56
N LYS A 111 -7.28 -10.02 19.22
CA LYS A 111 -8.08 -8.92 18.63
C LYS A 111 -7.46 -8.35 17.34
N TYR A 112 -6.13 -8.35 17.23
CA TYR A 112 -5.41 -7.73 16.11
C TYR A 112 -4.91 -8.74 15.07
N VAL A 113 -5.17 -10.04 15.27
CA VAL A 113 -4.79 -11.09 14.32
C VAL A 113 -5.34 -10.85 12.91
N PRO A 114 -6.61 -10.40 12.71
CA PRO A 114 -7.08 -10.09 11.35
C PRO A 114 -6.25 -9.02 10.64
N HIS A 115 -5.73 -8.03 11.38
CA HIS A 115 -4.86 -7.00 10.81
C HIS A 115 -3.47 -7.55 10.45
N ALA A 116 -2.91 -8.42 11.30
CA ALA A 116 -1.64 -9.09 11.01
C ALA A 116 -1.75 -10.00 9.77
N VAL A 117 -2.83 -10.77 9.66
CA VAL A 117 -3.10 -11.64 8.51
C VAL A 117 -3.28 -10.82 7.23
N LEU A 118 -4.02 -9.71 7.28
CA LEU A 118 -4.16 -8.80 6.14
C LEU A 118 -2.80 -8.31 5.65
N LYS A 119 -1.96 -7.78 6.55
CA LYS A 119 -0.63 -7.27 6.19
C LYS A 119 0.32 -8.36 5.69
N LEU A 120 0.17 -9.59 6.18
CA LEU A 120 0.93 -10.74 5.71
C LEU A 120 0.52 -11.14 4.29
N LEU A 121 -0.78 -11.28 4.03
CA LEU A 121 -1.31 -11.66 2.71
C LEU A 121 -1.10 -10.57 1.64
N GLU A 122 -1.15 -9.31 2.03
CA GLU A 122 -0.85 -8.18 1.14
C GLU A 122 0.59 -8.23 0.61
N ASN A 123 1.54 -8.78 1.39
CA ASN A 123 2.96 -8.80 1.05
C ASN A 123 3.45 -10.18 0.57
N VAL A 124 2.55 -11.05 0.08
CA VAL A 124 2.94 -12.36 -0.50
C VAL A 124 3.95 -12.18 -1.64
N PRO A 125 5.07 -12.92 -1.66
CA PRO A 125 6.06 -12.87 -2.75
C PRO A 125 5.40 -13.11 -4.10
N MET A 126 5.83 -12.35 -5.11
CA MET A 126 5.35 -12.54 -6.48
C MET A 126 6.06 -13.74 -7.12
N PRO A 127 5.48 -14.40 -8.14
CA PRO A 127 6.03 -15.65 -8.70
C PRO A 127 7.44 -15.55 -9.32
N TRP A 128 7.88 -14.34 -9.67
CA TRP A 128 9.23 -14.06 -10.19
C TRP A 128 10.26 -13.78 -9.08
N GLU A 129 9.83 -13.68 -7.82
CA GLU A 129 10.69 -13.50 -6.66
C GLU A 129 10.89 -14.83 -5.93
N GLN A 130 12.13 -15.15 -5.55
CA GLN A 130 12.40 -16.30 -4.68
C GLN A 130 12.13 -15.98 -3.20
N ILE A 131 12.71 -14.87 -2.73
CA ILE A 131 12.70 -14.48 -1.33
C ILE A 131 12.31 -13.01 -1.25
N ARG A 132 11.36 -12.71 -0.36
CA ARG A 132 10.99 -11.33 -0.03
C ARG A 132 11.28 -11.04 1.43
N ASN A 133 12.20 -10.10 1.66
CA ASN A 133 12.50 -9.58 2.99
C ASN A 133 11.60 -8.38 3.29
N VAL A 134 10.70 -8.56 4.26
CA VAL A 134 9.73 -7.52 4.66
C VAL A 134 10.07 -6.93 6.01
N LYS A 135 9.77 -5.65 6.18
CA LYS A 135 9.88 -5.00 7.50
C LYS A 135 8.79 -5.52 8.43
N ILE A 136 9.16 -5.85 9.66
CA ILE A 136 8.23 -6.38 10.65
C ILE A 136 8.18 -5.49 11.90
N LEU A 137 7.00 -5.43 12.50
CA LEU A 137 6.75 -4.81 13.79
C LEU A 137 6.19 -5.89 14.71
N TYR A 138 6.94 -6.24 15.76
CA TYR A 138 6.57 -7.32 16.67
C TYR A 138 6.35 -6.82 18.10
N HIS A 139 5.50 -7.52 18.85
CA HIS A 139 5.35 -7.27 20.28
C HIS A 139 6.59 -7.79 21.04
N VAL A 140 7.05 -7.10 22.09
CA VAL A 140 8.28 -7.44 22.83
C VAL A 140 8.30 -8.88 23.36
N THR A 141 7.13 -9.42 23.71
CA THR A 141 6.98 -10.82 24.17
C THR A 141 6.78 -11.83 23.03
N GLY A 142 6.78 -11.41 21.76
CA GLY A 142 6.47 -12.30 20.63
C GLY A 142 4.99 -12.64 20.46
N ALA A 143 4.08 -11.92 21.13
CA ALA A 143 2.64 -12.23 21.11
C ALA A 143 1.97 -12.07 19.74
N ILE A 144 2.45 -11.12 18.93
CA ILE A 144 1.97 -10.87 17.57
C ILE A 144 3.06 -10.19 16.76
N THR A 145 3.07 -10.47 15.46
CA THR A 145 3.97 -9.89 14.47
C THR A 145 3.13 -9.28 13.36
N PHE A 146 3.41 -8.03 13.00
CA PHE A 146 2.81 -7.32 11.87
C PHE A 146 3.87 -7.11 10.80
N VAL A 147 3.48 -7.26 9.54
CA VAL A 147 4.30 -6.77 8.43
C VAL A 147 4.06 -5.27 8.29
N ASN A 148 5.11 -4.48 8.54
CA ASN A 148 5.07 -3.01 8.54
C ASN A 148 5.50 -2.44 7.17
N GLU A 149 4.85 -2.92 6.12
CA GLU A 149 5.19 -2.56 4.75
C GLU A 149 3.93 -2.53 3.87
N ILE A 150 3.89 -1.59 2.94
CA ILE A 150 2.87 -1.50 1.90
C ILE A 150 3.60 -1.79 0.57
N PRO A 151 3.15 -2.78 -0.22
CA PRO A 151 3.81 -3.17 -1.46
C PRO A 151 3.50 -2.15 -2.57
N TRP A 152 4.26 -1.06 -2.58
CA TRP A 152 4.21 -0.09 -3.68
C TRP A 152 4.86 -0.70 -4.91
N VAL A 153 4.11 -0.76 -6.02
CA VAL A 153 4.58 -1.25 -7.31
C VAL A 153 4.46 -0.16 -8.37
N ILE A 154 5.36 -0.17 -9.36
CA ILE A 154 5.26 0.70 -10.53
C ILE A 154 4.31 0.02 -11.52
N GLU A 155 3.17 0.65 -11.80
CA GLU A 155 2.09 0.07 -12.60
C GLU A 155 2.53 -0.52 -13.96
N PRO A 156 3.23 0.21 -14.86
CA PRO A 156 3.63 -0.36 -16.15
C PRO A 156 4.59 -1.54 -16.00
N VAL A 157 5.48 -1.50 -15.01
CA VAL A 157 6.40 -2.61 -14.72
C VAL A 157 5.61 -3.82 -14.22
N PHE A 158 4.70 -3.62 -13.27
CA PHE A 158 3.90 -4.68 -12.69
C PHE A 158 3.01 -5.39 -13.73
N ILE A 159 2.37 -4.64 -14.63
CA ILE A 159 1.57 -5.21 -15.72
C ILE A 159 2.47 -6.03 -16.66
N SER A 160 3.63 -5.50 -17.03
CA SER A 160 4.56 -6.22 -17.91
C SER A 160 5.12 -7.49 -17.26
N GLN A 161 5.46 -7.47 -15.96
CA GLN A 161 5.90 -8.65 -15.19
C GLN A 161 4.82 -9.73 -15.25
N TRP A 162 3.56 -9.41 -14.96
CA TRP A 162 2.44 -10.35 -15.07
C TRP A 162 2.19 -10.83 -16.50
N SER A 163 2.46 -10.01 -17.51
CA SER A 163 2.36 -10.41 -18.92
C SER A 163 3.42 -11.45 -19.27
N THR A 164 4.66 -11.28 -18.79
CA THR A 164 5.71 -12.31 -18.95
C THR A 164 5.34 -13.59 -18.20
N MET A 165 4.74 -13.49 -17.01
CA MET A 165 4.23 -14.64 -16.26
C MET A 165 3.14 -15.38 -17.05
N TRP A 166 2.23 -14.64 -17.67
CA TRP A 166 1.17 -15.21 -18.51
C TRP A 166 1.75 -16.02 -19.68
N ILE A 167 2.78 -15.49 -20.35
CA ILE A 167 3.46 -16.19 -21.45
C ILE A 167 4.13 -17.46 -20.93
N MET A 168 4.92 -17.37 -19.86
CA MET A 168 5.67 -18.52 -19.33
C MET A 168 4.74 -19.59 -18.77
N MET A 169 3.70 -19.23 -18.02
CA MET A 169 2.71 -20.18 -17.50
C MET A 169 1.93 -20.89 -18.63
N ARG A 170 1.63 -20.18 -19.73
CA ARG A 170 0.97 -20.79 -20.90
C ARG A 170 1.88 -21.75 -21.65
N ARG A 171 3.16 -21.38 -21.83
CA ARG A 171 4.19 -22.25 -22.43
C ARG A 171 4.38 -23.51 -21.59
N GLU A 172 4.61 -23.36 -20.29
CA GLU A 172 4.79 -24.48 -19.36
C GLU A 172 3.56 -25.42 -19.34
N LYS A 173 2.35 -24.87 -19.35
CA LYS A 173 1.11 -25.68 -19.40
C LYS A 173 0.94 -26.42 -20.73
N ARG A 174 1.43 -25.87 -21.85
CA ARG A 174 1.39 -26.49 -23.17
C ARG A 174 2.42 -27.63 -23.28
N ASP A 175 3.63 -27.38 -22.79
CA ASP A 175 4.79 -28.26 -23.02
C ASP A 175 4.86 -29.42 -22.02
N ARG A 176 4.31 -29.25 -20.80
CA ARG A 176 4.35 -30.27 -19.76
C ARG A 176 3.26 -31.33 -19.92
N HIS A 177 3.66 -32.59 -20.10
CA HIS A 177 2.74 -33.73 -20.23
C HIS A 177 1.89 -34.01 -18.98
N HIS A 178 2.50 -33.96 -17.78
CA HIS A 178 1.80 -34.23 -16.52
C HIS A 178 2.01 -33.08 -15.53
N PHE A 179 0.98 -32.24 -15.39
CA PHE A 179 0.94 -31.17 -14.41
C PHE A 179 0.21 -31.64 -13.14
N LYS A 180 0.98 -32.07 -12.14
CA LYS A 180 0.44 -32.49 -10.84
C LYS A 180 0.17 -31.27 -9.96
N ARG A 181 -1.09 -31.05 -9.61
CA ARG A 181 -1.47 -29.99 -8.65
C ARG A 181 -1.06 -30.39 -7.23
N MET A 182 -0.73 -29.39 -6.40
CA MET A 182 -0.49 -29.60 -4.98
C MET A 182 -1.75 -30.13 -4.29
N ARG A 183 -1.56 -30.91 -3.22
CA ARG A 183 -2.65 -31.33 -2.34
C ARG A 183 -2.92 -30.23 -1.32
N PHE A 184 -4.19 -30.02 -1.02
CA PHE A 184 -4.62 -29.09 0.02
C PHE A 184 -5.40 -29.86 1.09
N PRO A 185 -5.06 -29.70 2.38
CA PRO A 185 -3.92 -28.93 2.94
C PRO A 185 -2.54 -29.53 2.58
N PRO A 186 -1.45 -28.72 2.53
CA PRO A 186 -0.10 -29.23 2.27
C PRO A 186 0.50 -30.07 3.41
N PHE A 187 0.15 -29.75 4.65
CA PHE A 187 0.61 -30.42 5.87
C PHE A 187 -0.55 -31.14 6.56
N ASP A 188 -0.25 -32.16 7.36
CA ASP A 188 -1.24 -32.88 8.16
C ASP A 188 -1.65 -32.06 9.40
N ASP A 189 -2.85 -32.28 9.94
CA ASP A 189 -3.39 -31.50 11.06
C ASP A 189 -2.65 -31.76 12.38
N GLU A 190 -2.04 -32.94 12.52
CA GLU A 190 -1.24 -33.35 13.69
C GLU A 190 0.23 -32.90 13.60
N GLU A 191 0.67 -32.41 12.44
CA GLU A 191 2.05 -31.97 12.24
C GLU A 191 2.25 -30.56 12.83
N PRO A 192 3.19 -30.37 13.78
CA PRO A 192 3.46 -29.04 14.30
C PRO A 192 4.08 -28.14 13.20
N PRO A 193 3.86 -26.82 13.25
CA PRO A 193 4.45 -25.91 12.28
C PRO A 193 5.98 -25.99 12.32
N LEU A 194 6.59 -26.14 11.13
CA LEU A 194 8.04 -26.25 10.97
C LEU A 194 8.77 -24.97 11.40
N ASP A 195 9.87 -25.11 12.15
CA ASP A 195 10.74 -23.99 12.50
C ASP A 195 11.52 -23.51 11.27
N TYR A 196 11.43 -22.21 10.97
CA TYR A 196 12.15 -21.58 9.88
C TYR A 196 13.67 -21.63 10.08
N GLY A 197 14.14 -21.50 11.33
CA GLY A 197 15.57 -21.41 11.64
C GLY A 197 16.34 -22.70 11.39
N GLU A 198 15.71 -23.86 11.61
CA GLU A 198 16.34 -25.17 11.48
C GLU A 198 16.12 -25.80 10.09
N ASN A 199 14.93 -25.58 9.49
CA ASN A 199 14.53 -26.32 8.29
C ASN A 199 14.63 -25.50 6.99
N ILE A 200 14.50 -24.17 7.05
CA ILE A 200 14.31 -23.33 5.85
C ILE A 200 15.50 -22.39 5.62
N LEU A 201 16.10 -21.85 6.69
CA LEU A 201 17.12 -20.80 6.57
C LEU A 201 18.36 -21.22 5.77
N ASP A 202 18.84 -22.44 5.98
CA ASP A 202 20.08 -22.96 5.36
C ASP A 202 19.82 -23.70 4.04
N VAL A 203 18.55 -23.84 3.64
CA VAL A 203 18.17 -24.50 2.40
C VAL A 203 18.05 -23.43 1.31
N GLU A 204 18.92 -23.49 0.31
CA GLU A 204 18.74 -22.67 -0.88
C GLU A 204 17.36 -22.96 -1.49
N PRO A 205 16.60 -21.93 -1.89
CA PRO A 205 15.26 -22.11 -2.44
C PRO A 205 15.36 -23.05 -3.64
N MET A 206 14.85 -24.27 -3.48
CA MET A 206 15.10 -25.38 -4.41
C MET A 206 14.46 -25.16 -5.79
N LEU A 207 13.63 -24.13 -5.95
CA LEU A 207 12.90 -23.82 -7.16
C LEU A 207 13.35 -22.46 -7.69
N GLU A 208 13.75 -22.46 -8.95
CA GLU A 208 13.97 -21.25 -9.70
C GLU A 208 12.64 -20.48 -9.84
N PRO A 209 12.65 -19.14 -9.69
CA PRO A 209 11.45 -18.34 -9.88
C PRO A 209 11.02 -18.42 -11.34
N ILE A 210 9.75 -18.09 -11.59
CA ILE A 210 9.28 -17.99 -12.98
C ILE A 210 9.85 -16.70 -13.54
N GLN A 211 10.89 -16.80 -14.36
CA GLN A 211 11.49 -15.68 -15.07
C GLN A 211 11.51 -15.99 -16.56
N MET A 212 11.22 -14.98 -17.38
CA MET A 212 11.33 -15.10 -18.83
C MET A 212 12.74 -14.69 -19.25
N ASP A 213 13.36 -15.48 -20.10
CA ASP A 213 14.62 -15.09 -20.75
C ASP A 213 14.34 -13.87 -21.64
N LEU A 214 14.85 -12.72 -21.20
CA LEU A 214 14.77 -11.46 -21.93
C LEU A 214 15.90 -11.36 -22.95
N ASP A 215 15.66 -10.65 -24.04
CA ASP A 215 16.67 -10.40 -25.07
C ASP A 215 17.60 -9.26 -24.63
N GLU A 216 18.91 -9.48 -24.67
CA GLU A 216 19.91 -8.49 -24.23
C GLU A 216 19.92 -7.23 -25.10
N ASP A 217 19.62 -7.34 -26.39
CA ASP A 217 19.68 -6.25 -27.35
C ASP A 217 18.33 -5.51 -27.41
N GLU A 218 17.22 -6.24 -27.54
CA GLU A 218 15.88 -5.62 -27.63
C GLU A 218 15.37 -5.09 -26.29
N ASP A 219 15.63 -5.81 -25.18
CA ASP A 219 15.16 -5.47 -23.83
C ASP A 219 16.24 -4.82 -22.96
N ALA A 220 17.34 -4.37 -23.56
CA ALA A 220 18.48 -3.73 -22.87
C ALA A 220 18.08 -2.69 -21.81
N ALA A 221 17.01 -1.92 -22.05
CA ALA A 221 16.55 -0.87 -21.15
C ALA A 221 15.98 -1.40 -19.81
N VAL A 222 15.56 -2.65 -19.76
CA VAL A 222 14.81 -3.27 -18.66
C VAL A 222 15.49 -4.55 -18.13
N TYR A 223 16.32 -5.20 -18.94
CA TYR A 223 17.00 -6.47 -18.69
C TYR A 223 17.57 -6.61 -17.27
N GLU A 224 18.35 -5.64 -16.80
CA GLU A 224 19.09 -5.76 -15.53
C GLU A 224 18.21 -5.79 -14.27
N TRP A 225 17.08 -5.08 -14.27
CA TRP A 225 16.31 -4.79 -13.05
C TRP A 225 14.87 -5.32 -13.08
N PHE A 226 14.47 -5.97 -14.18
CA PHE A 226 13.06 -6.28 -14.44
C PHE A 226 12.40 -7.14 -13.37
N TYR A 227 13.11 -8.15 -12.86
CA TYR A 227 12.58 -9.11 -11.89
C TYR A 227 12.96 -8.80 -10.45
N ASP A 228 13.52 -7.61 -10.19
CA ASP A 228 13.79 -7.14 -8.83
C ASP A 228 12.49 -6.91 -8.04
N HIS A 229 12.56 -7.07 -6.71
CA HIS A 229 11.44 -6.79 -5.82
C HIS A 229 11.00 -5.32 -5.87
N ARG A 230 11.97 -4.40 -5.88
CA ARG A 230 11.76 -2.94 -5.96
C ARG A 230 12.67 -2.35 -7.04
N PRO A 231 12.26 -2.46 -8.31
CA PRO A 231 13.09 -2.02 -9.42
C PRO A 231 13.41 -0.54 -9.31
N LEU A 232 14.63 -0.14 -9.65
CA LEU A 232 15.04 1.28 -9.77
C LEU A 232 15.02 2.11 -8.46
N GLN A 233 14.86 1.51 -7.26
CA GLN A 233 14.68 2.23 -5.98
C GLN A 233 15.78 3.26 -5.64
N TYR A 234 17.02 3.05 -6.10
CA TYR A 234 18.17 3.94 -5.86
C TYR A 234 18.60 4.74 -7.09
N THR A 235 17.77 4.78 -8.13
CA THR A 235 18.05 5.52 -9.35
C THR A 235 17.36 6.89 -9.34
N LYS A 236 17.70 7.74 -10.32
CA LYS A 236 17.04 9.03 -10.52
C LYS A 236 15.58 8.90 -10.99
N LEU A 237 15.17 7.72 -11.46
CA LEU A 237 13.85 7.47 -12.04
C LEU A 237 12.76 7.32 -10.98
N VAL A 238 13.12 6.92 -9.75
CA VAL A 238 12.18 6.68 -8.65
C VAL A 238 12.60 7.44 -7.41
N LYS A 239 11.61 7.90 -6.63
CA LYS A 239 11.86 8.65 -5.40
C LYS A 239 12.36 7.76 -4.26
N GLY A 240 13.66 7.47 -4.25
CA GLY A 240 14.43 6.90 -3.15
C GLY A 240 13.72 5.77 -2.37
N PRO A 241 13.87 5.70 -1.03
CA PRO A 241 13.32 4.61 -0.24
C PRO A 241 11.79 4.65 -0.10
N SER A 242 11.13 5.79 -0.40
CA SER A 242 9.69 5.93 -0.26
C SER A 242 8.91 5.29 -1.42
N TYR A 243 9.51 5.17 -2.61
CA TYR A 243 8.95 4.45 -3.77
C TYR A 243 7.55 4.90 -4.26
N ARG A 244 7.14 6.15 -3.98
CA ARG A 244 5.77 6.64 -4.28
C ARG A 244 5.58 7.25 -5.67
N GLN A 245 6.65 7.75 -6.27
CA GLN A 245 6.61 8.46 -7.55
C GLN A 245 7.72 7.95 -8.44
N TRP A 246 7.38 7.74 -9.70
CA TRP A 246 8.27 7.25 -10.74
C TRP A 246 8.18 8.16 -11.97
N ARG A 247 9.29 8.26 -12.70
CA ARG A 247 9.40 8.94 -13.99
C ARG A 247 10.30 8.11 -14.89
N LEU A 248 9.68 7.31 -15.76
CA LEU A 248 10.39 6.43 -16.70
C LEU A 248 10.69 7.15 -18.01
N THR A 249 11.73 6.70 -18.71
CA THR A 249 12.10 7.19 -20.04
C THR A 249 11.31 6.47 -21.13
N ILE A 250 11.21 7.08 -22.31
CA ILE A 250 10.45 6.52 -23.44
C ILE A 250 10.96 5.12 -23.86
N PRO A 251 12.27 4.83 -23.94
CA PRO A 251 12.75 3.48 -24.27
C PRO A 251 12.26 2.41 -23.29
N ILE A 252 12.29 2.71 -21.97
CA ILE A 252 11.77 1.81 -20.93
C ILE A 252 10.26 1.60 -21.12
N LEU A 253 9.49 2.66 -21.36
CA LEU A 253 8.05 2.53 -21.57
C LEU A 253 7.72 1.73 -22.83
N SER A 254 8.50 1.88 -23.90
CA SER A 254 8.33 1.14 -25.15
C SER A 254 8.54 -0.36 -24.96
N THR A 255 9.62 -0.76 -24.28
CA THR A 255 9.91 -2.17 -24.01
C THR A 255 8.86 -2.77 -23.05
N LEU A 256 8.51 -2.07 -21.97
CA LEU A 256 7.46 -2.51 -21.04
C LEU A 256 6.10 -2.67 -21.73
N HIS A 257 5.73 -1.73 -22.61
CA HIS A 257 4.48 -1.80 -23.37
C HIS A 257 4.46 -3.01 -24.34
N ARG A 258 5.59 -3.30 -24.99
CA ARG A 258 5.74 -4.49 -25.85
C ARG A 258 5.60 -5.78 -25.05
N LEU A 259 6.28 -5.91 -23.92
CA LEU A 259 6.19 -7.06 -23.01
C LEU A 259 4.77 -7.23 -22.45
N ALA A 260 4.08 -6.11 -22.14
CA ALA A 260 2.71 -6.08 -21.63
C ALA A 260 1.63 -6.45 -22.68
N GLY A 261 2.00 -6.63 -23.95
CA GLY A 261 1.06 -6.77 -25.06
C GLY A 261 0.03 -7.91 -24.94
N GLN A 262 0.30 -8.97 -24.17
CA GLN A 262 -0.68 -10.05 -23.96
C GLN A 262 -1.82 -9.67 -23.01
N LEU A 263 -1.59 -8.71 -22.10
CA LEU A 263 -2.58 -8.27 -21.11
C LEU A 263 -3.25 -6.95 -21.48
N LEU A 264 -2.61 -6.14 -22.33
CA LEU A 264 -3.17 -4.87 -22.80
C LEU A 264 -4.22 -5.10 -23.89
N SER A 265 -5.27 -4.26 -23.87
CA SER A 265 -6.27 -4.25 -24.94
C SER A 265 -5.72 -3.54 -26.18
N ASN A 266 -6.02 -4.09 -27.36
CA ASN A 266 -5.73 -3.45 -28.65
C ASN A 266 -6.73 -2.34 -29.01
N LEU A 267 -7.67 -2.00 -28.11
CA LEU A 267 -8.67 -0.98 -28.33
C LEU A 267 -8.03 0.39 -28.15
N THR A 268 -7.95 1.16 -29.23
CA THR A 268 -7.36 2.51 -29.26
C THR A 268 -8.42 3.61 -29.21
N ASP A 269 -9.61 3.37 -29.77
CA ASP A 269 -10.70 4.32 -29.82
C ASP A 269 -11.71 4.09 -28.67
N GLU A 270 -12.04 5.16 -27.96
CA GLU A 270 -13.05 5.19 -26.91
C GLU A 270 -14.46 4.92 -27.45
N ASN A 271 -14.71 5.20 -28.74
CA ASN A 271 -15.99 4.93 -29.39
C ASN A 271 -16.38 3.44 -29.37
N TYR A 272 -15.43 2.53 -29.18
CA TYR A 272 -15.71 1.11 -29.01
C TYR A 272 -16.66 0.85 -27.81
N PHE A 273 -16.58 1.68 -26.77
CA PHE A 273 -17.40 1.57 -25.56
C PHE A 273 -18.75 2.30 -25.68
N TYR A 274 -19.23 2.58 -26.89
CA TYR A 274 -20.56 3.16 -27.09
C TYR A 274 -21.64 2.27 -26.47
N LEU A 275 -22.45 2.85 -25.58
CA LEU A 275 -23.44 2.15 -24.73
C LEU A 275 -22.86 1.09 -23.78
N PHE A 276 -21.54 0.97 -23.69
CA PHE A 276 -20.83 0.07 -22.79
C PHE A 276 -19.90 0.84 -21.85
N ASP A 277 -20.32 2.04 -21.48
CA ASP A 277 -19.67 2.94 -20.54
C ASP A 277 -20.43 3.01 -19.20
N LEU A 278 -19.77 3.55 -18.17
CA LEU A 278 -20.39 3.68 -16.84
C LEU A 278 -21.67 4.53 -16.86
N PRO A 279 -21.76 5.67 -17.59
CA PRO A 279 -23.00 6.41 -17.79
C PRO A 279 -24.15 5.57 -18.38
N ALA A 280 -23.92 4.79 -19.45
CA ALA A 280 -24.95 3.94 -20.02
C ALA A 280 -25.42 2.87 -19.05
N PHE A 281 -24.52 2.24 -18.28
CA PHE A 281 -24.92 1.28 -17.24
C PHE A 281 -25.72 1.92 -16.12
N CYS A 282 -25.38 3.15 -15.73
CA CYS A 282 -26.15 3.90 -14.73
C CYS A 282 -27.57 4.21 -15.23
N THR A 283 -27.70 4.58 -16.51
CA THR A 283 -28.99 4.83 -17.16
C THR A 283 -29.80 3.56 -17.34
N ALA A 284 -29.16 2.46 -17.77
CA ALA A 284 -29.78 1.14 -17.88
C ALA A 284 -30.35 0.68 -16.53
N LYS A 285 -29.58 0.84 -15.44
CA LYS A 285 -30.02 0.57 -14.07
C LYS A 285 -31.21 1.44 -13.66
N ALA A 286 -31.16 2.75 -13.94
CA ALA A 286 -32.21 3.67 -13.54
C ALA A 286 -33.55 3.39 -14.26
N LEU A 287 -33.48 2.96 -15.52
CA LEU A 287 -34.64 2.63 -16.35
C LEU A 287 -35.10 1.17 -16.23
N ASN A 288 -34.43 0.36 -15.40
CA ASN A 288 -34.66 -1.10 -15.31
C ASN A 288 -34.59 -1.79 -16.69
N MET A 289 -33.62 -1.38 -17.51
CA MET A 289 -33.36 -1.95 -18.83
C MET A 289 -32.01 -2.65 -18.86
N ALA A 290 -31.89 -3.67 -19.71
CA ALA A 290 -30.66 -4.41 -19.91
C ALA A 290 -30.10 -4.13 -21.31
N ILE A 291 -28.82 -3.79 -21.36
CA ILE A 291 -28.04 -3.72 -22.60
C ILE A 291 -27.65 -5.17 -22.97
N PRO A 292 -27.69 -5.57 -24.25
CA PRO A 292 -27.16 -6.87 -24.66
C PRO A 292 -25.70 -7.04 -24.22
N GLY A 293 -25.39 -8.10 -23.48
CA GLY A 293 -24.05 -8.32 -22.91
C GLY A 293 -23.69 -7.47 -21.69
N GLY A 294 -24.59 -6.57 -21.26
CA GLY A 294 -24.43 -5.74 -20.08
C GLY A 294 -24.99 -6.37 -18.79
N PRO A 295 -24.71 -5.75 -17.63
CA PRO A 295 -25.25 -6.19 -16.35
C PRO A 295 -26.76 -5.95 -16.26
N LYS A 296 -27.43 -6.75 -15.43
CA LYS A 296 -28.83 -6.57 -15.03
C LYS A 296 -28.88 -6.15 -13.57
N PHE A 297 -29.84 -5.28 -13.26
CA PHE A 297 -30.02 -4.75 -11.91
C PHE A 297 -31.44 -4.94 -11.44
N GLU A 298 -31.62 -4.82 -10.13
CA GLU A 298 -32.94 -4.68 -9.55
C GLU A 298 -33.56 -3.32 -9.92
N PRO A 299 -34.89 -3.24 -10.15
CA PRO A 299 -35.56 -2.00 -10.47
C PRO A 299 -35.33 -0.94 -9.37
N LEU A 300 -34.84 0.23 -9.77
CA LEU A 300 -34.61 1.35 -8.84
C LEU A 300 -35.92 1.98 -8.36
N PHE A 301 -36.92 1.95 -9.22
CA PHE A 301 -38.25 2.54 -9.06
C PHE A 301 -39.26 1.42 -9.35
N ARG A 302 -40.01 1.01 -8.32
CA ARG A 302 -41.02 -0.06 -8.41
C ARG A 302 -42.44 0.50 -8.60
N ASP A 303 -42.58 1.82 -8.55
CA ASP A 303 -43.82 2.57 -8.75
C ASP A 303 -44.36 2.50 -10.19
N LEU A 304 -43.62 1.87 -11.11
CA LEU A 304 -44.06 1.64 -12.49
C LEU A 304 -45.04 0.45 -12.63
N GLU A 305 -45.18 -0.40 -11.61
CA GLU A 305 -46.11 -1.54 -11.64
C GLU A 305 -47.57 -1.14 -11.34
N ASP A 306 -47.81 0.06 -10.80
CA ASP A 306 -49.13 0.53 -10.33
C ASP A 306 -49.85 1.49 -11.30
N ASP A 307 -49.23 1.84 -12.44
CA ASP A 307 -49.83 2.80 -13.39
C ASP A 307 -50.64 2.06 -14.47
N ASP A 308 -51.96 1.99 -14.29
CA ASP A 308 -52.99 1.69 -15.31
C ASP A 308 -53.04 2.77 -16.43
N GLU A 309 -51.88 3.25 -16.92
CA GLU A 309 -51.72 4.30 -17.94
C GLU A 309 -51.69 3.74 -19.40
N ASP A 310 -52.09 2.47 -19.60
CA ASP A 310 -52.03 1.80 -20.92
C ASP A 310 -52.97 2.40 -21.97
N TRP A 311 -54.04 3.11 -21.56
CA TRP A 311 -55.00 3.75 -22.45
C TRP A 311 -55.07 5.27 -22.23
N ASN A 312 -54.06 5.98 -22.74
CA ASN A 312 -54.04 7.43 -22.80
C ASN A 312 -54.29 7.93 -24.24
N ASP A 313 -54.84 9.14 -24.39
CA ASP A 313 -55.09 9.77 -25.70
C ASP A 313 -53.83 9.89 -26.59
N PHE A 314 -52.65 9.87 -25.95
CA PHE A 314 -51.33 9.91 -26.57
C PHE A 314 -50.78 8.53 -26.98
N ASN A 315 -51.22 7.45 -26.33
CA ASN A 315 -50.75 6.08 -26.58
C ASN A 315 -51.72 5.28 -27.48
N ASP A 316 -52.75 5.92 -28.05
CA ASP A 316 -53.71 5.30 -28.97
C ASP A 316 -53.03 4.72 -30.21
N ILE A 317 -53.19 3.42 -30.41
CA ILE A 317 -52.56 2.65 -31.49
C ILE A 317 -52.95 3.16 -32.89
N ASN A 318 -54.12 3.77 -33.03
CA ASN A 318 -54.58 4.32 -34.32
C ASN A 318 -53.88 5.62 -34.69
N LYS A 319 -53.26 6.31 -33.71
CA LYS A 319 -52.56 7.59 -33.90
C LYS A 319 -51.05 7.42 -34.01
N ILE A 320 -50.51 6.24 -33.67
CA ILE A 320 -49.07 5.95 -33.69
C ILE A 320 -48.68 5.27 -34.99
N ILE A 321 -47.76 5.88 -35.74
CA ILE A 321 -47.19 5.27 -36.94
C ILE A 321 -45.93 4.47 -36.55
N ILE A 322 -46.04 3.15 -36.55
CA ILE A 322 -44.90 2.26 -36.29
C ILE A 322 -44.17 1.96 -37.60
N ARG A 323 -43.07 2.68 -37.86
CA ARG A 323 -42.17 2.38 -39.00
C ARG A 323 -41.04 1.43 -38.62
N GLN A 324 -40.45 1.65 -37.45
CA GLN A 324 -39.38 0.84 -36.89
C GLN A 324 -39.63 0.67 -35.40
N GLN A 325 -39.34 -0.52 -34.88
CA GLN A 325 -39.48 -0.80 -33.46
C GLN A 325 -38.41 -0.06 -32.65
N ILE A 326 -38.82 0.66 -31.60
CA ILE A 326 -37.91 1.33 -30.67
C ILE A 326 -37.21 0.25 -29.83
N ARG A 327 -35.90 0.15 -29.98
CA ARG A 327 -35.07 -0.82 -29.22
C ARG A 327 -34.62 -0.24 -27.87
N THR A 328 -34.14 -1.11 -26.99
CA THR A 328 -33.63 -0.71 -25.67
C THR A 328 -32.39 0.17 -25.77
N GLU A 329 -31.56 -0.02 -26.79
CA GLU A 329 -30.38 0.81 -27.05
C GLU A 329 -30.77 2.27 -27.27
N TYR A 330 -31.87 2.54 -27.98
CA TYR A 330 -32.35 3.91 -28.22
C TYR A 330 -32.82 4.56 -26.93
N LYS A 331 -33.50 3.80 -26.06
CA LYS A 331 -33.94 4.25 -24.75
C LYS A 331 -32.77 4.57 -23.81
N ILE A 332 -31.61 3.98 -24.03
CA ILE A 332 -30.40 4.26 -23.23
C ILE A 332 -29.57 5.38 -23.86
N ALA A 333 -29.41 5.38 -25.18
CA ALA A 333 -28.69 6.40 -25.94
C ALA A 333 -29.33 7.79 -25.79
N PHE A 334 -30.66 7.84 -25.87
CA PHE A 334 -31.43 9.08 -25.78
C PHE A 334 -32.49 8.95 -24.67
N PRO A 335 -32.06 8.98 -23.39
CA PRO A 335 -32.91 8.58 -22.27
C PRO A 335 -34.08 9.53 -22.05
N TYR A 336 -33.94 10.81 -22.39
CA TYR A 336 -35.00 11.81 -22.24
C TYR A 336 -36.03 11.80 -23.37
N LEU A 337 -35.73 11.17 -24.51
CA LEU A 337 -36.59 11.18 -25.69
C LEU A 337 -37.54 9.97 -25.74
N TYR A 338 -37.00 8.77 -25.49
CA TYR A 338 -37.74 7.52 -25.70
C TYR A 338 -38.32 6.90 -24.41
N ASN A 339 -38.17 7.55 -23.26
CA ASN A 339 -38.72 7.08 -21.99
C ASN A 339 -39.66 8.10 -21.37
N SER A 340 -40.76 7.60 -20.81
CA SER A 340 -41.58 8.36 -19.87
C SER A 340 -40.86 8.42 -18.52
N ARG A 341 -40.92 9.59 -17.86
CA ARG A 341 -40.39 9.82 -16.50
C ARG A 341 -38.92 9.37 -16.32
N PRO A 342 -37.95 9.88 -17.10
CA PRO A 342 -36.53 9.54 -16.97
C PRO A 342 -35.95 10.09 -15.65
N ARG A 343 -35.97 9.28 -14.60
CA ARG A 343 -35.48 9.65 -13.26
C ARG A 343 -34.07 9.10 -13.04
N LYS A 344 -33.17 9.92 -12.47
CA LYS A 344 -31.77 9.54 -12.15
C LYS A 344 -30.96 8.99 -13.33
N VAL A 345 -31.36 9.30 -14.56
CA VAL A 345 -30.61 8.95 -15.77
C VAL A 345 -29.37 9.84 -15.93
N LYS A 346 -28.37 9.36 -16.66
CA LYS A 346 -27.14 10.08 -17.00
C LYS A 346 -27.00 10.16 -18.51
N SER A 347 -26.64 11.33 -19.03
CA SER A 347 -26.27 11.48 -20.44
C SER A 347 -24.87 10.94 -20.66
N SER A 348 -24.71 9.99 -21.58
CA SER A 348 -23.41 9.52 -22.05
C SER A 348 -22.83 10.47 -23.10
N VAL A 349 -21.53 10.33 -23.37
CA VAL A 349 -20.91 11.02 -24.51
C VAL A 349 -21.46 10.40 -25.79
N TYR A 350 -21.90 11.25 -26.73
CA TYR A 350 -22.51 10.77 -27.96
C TYR A 350 -21.48 10.13 -28.91
N HIS A 351 -20.35 10.81 -29.11
CA HIS A 351 -19.29 10.38 -30.02
C HIS A 351 -17.98 11.11 -29.71
N HIS A 352 -16.87 10.40 -29.84
CA HIS A 352 -15.51 10.96 -29.83
C HIS A 352 -14.99 11.04 -31.28
N PRO A 353 -14.11 12.00 -31.63
CA PRO A 353 -13.48 12.01 -32.94
C PRO A 353 -12.80 10.66 -33.24
N ILE A 354 -13.10 10.07 -34.40
CA ILE A 354 -12.59 8.75 -34.78
C ILE A 354 -11.05 8.78 -34.82
N LEU A 355 -10.42 7.88 -34.07
CA LEU A 355 -8.97 7.77 -34.01
C LEU A 355 -8.45 6.86 -35.13
N CYS A 356 -7.98 7.45 -36.23
CA CYS A 356 -7.35 6.74 -37.33
C CYS A 356 -5.85 6.49 -37.04
N TYR A 357 -5.53 5.65 -36.06
CA TYR A 357 -4.16 5.26 -35.74
C TYR A 357 -3.79 3.95 -36.43
N ILE A 358 -2.70 3.97 -37.20
CA ILE A 358 -2.12 2.79 -37.82
C ILE A 358 -0.90 2.37 -37.01
N LYS A 359 -0.90 1.12 -36.53
CA LYS A 359 0.22 0.56 -35.80
C LYS A 359 1.25 0.04 -36.80
N PRO A 360 2.50 0.55 -36.83
CA PRO A 360 3.54 -0.01 -37.67
C PRO A 360 3.90 -1.41 -37.19
N GLU A 361 3.99 -2.36 -38.11
CA GLU A 361 4.42 -3.74 -37.82
C GLU A 361 5.93 -3.92 -38.01
N ASP A 362 6.49 -3.33 -39.06
CA ASP A 362 7.90 -3.47 -39.42
C ASP A 362 8.75 -2.31 -38.87
N PRO A 363 9.76 -2.57 -38.01
CA PRO A 363 10.62 -1.53 -37.45
C PRO A 363 11.64 -0.98 -38.47
N ASP A 364 11.84 -1.68 -39.59
CA ASP A 364 12.77 -1.26 -40.66
C ASP A 364 12.23 -0.10 -41.50
N LEU A 365 10.91 0.11 -41.48
CA LEU A 365 10.27 1.22 -42.17
C LEU A 365 10.53 2.54 -41.42
N PRO A 366 10.62 3.68 -42.13
CA PRO A 366 10.81 4.98 -41.48
C PRO A 366 9.60 5.32 -40.61
N ALA A 367 9.80 6.07 -39.52
CA ALA A 367 8.72 6.39 -38.57
C ALA A 367 7.50 7.09 -39.20
N TYR A 368 7.72 7.87 -40.27
CA TYR A 368 6.66 8.48 -41.05
C TYR A 368 6.72 7.93 -42.48
N TYR A 369 5.74 7.10 -42.85
CA TYR A 369 5.57 6.58 -44.20
C TYR A 369 4.10 6.61 -44.60
N PHE A 370 3.86 6.59 -45.92
CA PHE A 370 2.51 6.46 -46.44
C PHE A 370 2.11 4.99 -46.40
N ASP A 371 1.32 4.63 -45.40
CA ASP A 371 0.89 3.25 -45.19
C ASP A 371 -0.07 2.78 -46.30
N PRO A 372 0.05 1.54 -46.81
CA PRO A 372 -0.83 1.01 -47.85
C PRO A 372 -2.33 1.00 -47.50
N VAL A 373 -2.68 1.03 -46.21
CA VAL A 373 -4.07 1.13 -45.74
C VAL A 373 -4.67 2.52 -46.00
N LEU A 374 -3.84 3.55 -46.17
CA LEU A 374 -4.29 4.91 -46.44
C LEU A 374 -4.78 5.03 -47.88
N ASN A 375 -5.91 5.72 -48.04
CA ASN A 375 -6.41 6.07 -49.38
C ASN A 375 -5.42 7.04 -50.06
N PRO A 376 -5.00 6.77 -51.31
CA PRO A 376 -4.09 7.65 -52.02
C PRO A 376 -4.72 9.02 -52.26
N ILE A 377 -3.90 10.06 -52.17
CA ILE A 377 -4.34 11.43 -52.47
C ILE A 377 -4.52 11.54 -53.98
N PRO A 378 -5.71 11.92 -54.49
CA PRO A 378 -5.91 12.12 -55.92
C PRO A 378 -5.04 13.28 -56.42
N HIS A 379 -4.41 13.08 -57.59
CA HIS A 379 -3.55 14.07 -58.25
C HIS A 379 -4.33 15.19 -58.94
#